data_AF-A0A7C7QCG7-F1
#
_entry.id   AF-A0A7C7QCG7-F1
#
_cell.length_a   1.000
_cell.length_b   1.000
_cell.length_c   1.000
_cell.angle_alpha   90.00
_cell.angle_beta   90.00
_cell.angle_gamma   90.00
#
_symmetry.space_group_name_H-M   'P 1'
#
loop_
_entity.id
_entity.type
_entity.pdbx_description
1 polymer ?
#
loop_
_entity_poly.entity_id
_entity_poly.type
_entity_poly.pdbx_seq_one_letter_code
_entity_poly.pdbx_strand_id
1 'polypeptide(L)' 'MASKICRKPVRHVGLKSGMTVGELISEMESAGFGAGRLARAVEIYERMIRDGALILLGFAGAMVPAG' A
#
# COMPACT_ATOMS: atom_id res chain seq x y z
N MET A 1 -25.07 -5.09 1.46
CA MET A 1 -25.20 -6.35 0.69
C MET A 1 -23.84 -7.04 0.54
N ALA A 2 -22.80 -6.38 0.01
CA ALA A 2 -21.47 -6.96 -0.15
C ALA A 2 -20.79 -7.42 1.17
N SER A 3 -20.96 -6.68 2.27
CA SER A 3 -20.40 -7.01 3.59
C SER A 3 -20.98 -8.28 4.25
N LYS A 4 -22.11 -8.79 3.75
CA LYS A 4 -22.69 -10.06 4.22
C LYS A 4 -21.97 -11.29 3.63
N ILE A 5 -21.16 -11.09 2.59
CA ILE A 5 -20.53 -12.18 1.80
C ILE A 5 -18.99 -12.05 1.86
N CYS A 6 -18.46 -10.83 1.94
CA CYS A 6 -17.03 -10.57 2.02
C CYS A 6 -16.69 -9.67 3.22
N ARG A 7 -15.69 -10.06 4.02
CA ARG A 7 -15.23 -9.32 5.20
C ARG A 7 -14.62 -7.96 4.84
N LYS A 8 -13.94 -7.86 3.70
CA LYS A 8 -13.35 -6.62 3.17
C LYS A 8 -13.78 -6.42 1.71
N PRO A 9 -14.96 -5.82 1.46
CA PRO A 9 -15.41 -5.56 0.10
C PRO A 9 -14.53 -4.50 -0.57
N VAL A 10 -14.27 -4.67 -1.87
CA VAL A 10 -13.51 -3.70 -2.67
C VAL A 10 -14.30 -2.39 -2.80
N ARG A 11 -13.59 -1.27 -2.68
CA ARG A 11 -14.12 0.08 -2.87
C ARG A 11 -13.30 0.83 -3.90
N HIS A 12 -13.92 1.81 -4.54
CA HIS A 12 -13.22 2.75 -5.41
C HIS A 12 -12.33 3.67 -4.56
N VAL A 13 -11.17 4.04 -5.11
CA VAL A 13 -10.29 5.06 -4.52
C VAL A 13 -10.99 6.41 -4.60
N GLY A 14 -11.17 7.09 -3.47
CA GLY A 14 -11.72 8.43 -3.43
C GLY A 14 -10.64 9.46 -3.70
N LEU A 15 -10.77 10.23 -4.79
CA LEU A 15 -9.81 11.29 -5.12
C LEU A 15 -10.32 12.66 -4.67
N LYS A 16 -9.42 13.47 -4.11
CA LYS A 16 -9.66 14.87 -3.73
C LYS A 16 -8.47 15.72 -4.18
N SER A 17 -8.73 17.00 -4.48
CA SER A 17 -7.66 17.94 -4.80
C SER A 17 -6.75 18.15 -3.60
N GLY A 18 -5.43 18.20 -3.83
CA GLY A 18 -4.43 18.46 -2.79
C GLY A 18 -4.08 17.27 -1.89
N MET A 19 -4.50 16.04 -2.21
CA MET A 19 -4.09 14.86 -1.45
C MET A 19 -2.58 14.67 -1.48
N THR A 20 -2.02 14.34 -0.33
CA THR A 20 -0.66 13.84 -0.20
C THR A 20 -0.56 12.42 -0.77
N VAL A 21 0.67 11.99 -1.07
CA VAL A 21 0.93 10.61 -1.49
C VAL A 21 0.49 9.60 -0.41
N GLY A 22 0.69 9.93 0.87
CA GLY A 22 0.26 9.08 1.97
C GLY A 22 -1.27 8.89 2.00
N GLU A 23 -2.04 9.97 1.85
CA GLU A 23 -3.50 9.91 1.81
C GLU A 23 -4.00 9.12 0.60
N LEU A 24 -3.36 9.27 -0.57
CA LEU A 24 -3.68 8.45 -1.75
C LEU A 24 -3.44 6.96 -1.48
N ILE A 25 -2.31 6.62 -0.86
CA ILE A 25 -1.97 5.24 -0.50
C ILE A 25 -2.98 4.68 0.53
N SER A 26 -3.42 5.48 1.49
CA SER A 26 -4.46 5.07 2.44
C SER A 26 -5.80 4.75 1.75
N GLU A 27 -6.23 5.56 0.78
CA GLU A 27 -7.44 5.27 -0.01
C GLU A 27 -7.32 3.98 -0.83
N MET A 28 -6.09 3.58 -1.21
CA MET A 28 -5.82 2.34 -1.94
C MET A 28 -5.98 1.08 -1.08
N GLU A 29 -6.03 1.15 0.26
CA GLU A 29 -6.12 -0.04 1.13
C GLU A 29 -7.37 -0.88 0.85
N SER A 30 -8.49 -0.22 0.57
CA SER A 30 -9.77 -0.87 0.26
C SER A 30 -9.96 -1.15 -1.23
N ALA A 31 -8.98 -0.81 -2.07
CA ALA A 31 -9.04 -1.02 -3.51
C ALA A 31 -8.53 -2.42 -3.91
N GLY A 32 -9.02 -2.90 -5.05
CA GLY A 32 -8.70 -4.23 -5.56
C GLY A 32 -7.29 -4.39 -6.10
N PHE A 33 -6.94 -5.63 -6.44
CA PHE A 33 -5.70 -5.99 -7.15
C PHE A 33 -4.42 -5.54 -6.40
N GLY A 34 -3.52 -4.84 -7.10
CA GLY A 34 -2.25 -4.37 -6.56
C GLY A 34 -2.38 -3.19 -5.60
N ALA A 35 -3.50 -2.46 -5.62
CA ALA A 35 -3.65 -1.23 -4.85
C ALA A 35 -3.65 -1.49 -3.34
N GLY A 36 -4.52 -2.39 -2.85
CA GLY A 36 -4.54 -2.77 -1.45
C GLY A 36 -3.25 -3.46 -0.98
N ARG A 37 -2.57 -4.19 -1.88
CA ARG A 37 -1.26 -4.79 -1.59
C ARG A 37 -0.16 -3.74 -1.42
N LEU A 38 -0.14 -2.74 -2.29
CA LEU A 38 0.80 -1.63 -2.20
C LEU A 38 0.59 -0.82 -0.91
N ALA A 39 -0.67 -0.50 -0.59
CA ALA A 39 -1.01 0.21 0.64
C ALA A 39 -0.52 -0.51 1.90
N ARG A 40 -0.76 -1.83 1.97
CA ARG A 40 -0.25 -2.68 3.04
C ARG A 40 1.28 -2.73 3.09
N ALA A 41 1.95 -2.78 1.93
CA ALA A 41 3.41 -2.81 1.88
C ALA A 41 4.03 -1.51 2.41
N VAL A 42 3.45 -0.36 2.04
CA VAL A 42 3.86 0.95 2.56
C VAL A 42 3.68 1.01 4.08
N GLU A 43 2.53 0.59 4.61
CA GLU A 43 2.27 0.57 6.07
C GLU A 43 3.31 -0.29 6.82
N ILE A 44 3.63 -1.48 6.30
CA ILE A 44 4.63 -2.37 6.90
C ILE A 44 6.00 -1.71 6.90
N TYR A 45 6.42 -1.14 5.77
CA TYR A 45 7.73 -0.51 5.63
C TYR A 45 7.86 0.75 6.49
N GLU A 46 6.82 1.58 6.54
CA GLU A 46 6.73 2.75 7.43
C GLU A 46 6.92 2.35 8.89
N ARG A 47 6.23 1.30 9.34
CA ARG A 47 6.38 0.76 10.70
C ARG A 47 7.79 0.24 10.96
N MET A 48 8.39 -0.46 10.00
CA MET A 48 9.78 -0.93 10.13
C MET A 48 10.76 0.24 10.36
N ILE A 49 10.58 1.35 9.63
CA ILE A 49 11.39 2.55 9.82
C ILE A 49 11.15 3.16 11.20
N ARG A 50 9.87 3.35 11.58
CA ARG A 50 9.48 3.96 12.85
C ARG A 50 10.01 3.19 14.06
N ASP A 51 9.95 1.87 14.00
CA ASP A 51 10.32 0.99 15.11
C ASP A 51 11.84 0.68 15.13
N GLY A 52 12.61 1.26 14.21
CA GLY A 52 14.06 1.01 14.12
C GLY A 52 14.40 -0.45 13.80
N ALA A 53 13.54 -1.13 13.05
CA ALA A 53 13.73 -2.54 12.71
C ALA A 53 14.95 -2.77 11.81
N LEU A 54 15.59 -3.93 11.94
CA LEU A 54 16.59 -4.37 10.96
C LEU A 54 15.91 -4.64 9.62
N ILE A 55 16.26 -3.86 8.60
CA ILE A 55 15.73 -4.00 7.24
C ILE A 55 16.73 -4.79 6.38
N LEU A 56 16.38 -6.04 6.07
CA LEU A 56 17.13 -6.86 5.10
C LEU A 56 16.51 -6.68 3.72
N LEU A 57 17.21 -5.99 2.83
CA LEU A 57 16.72 -5.64 1.49
C LEU A 57 17.45 -6.45 0.41
N GLY A 58 16.69 -7.17 -0.41
CA GLY A 58 17.19 -7.91 -1.57
C GLY A 58 16.48 -7.48 -2.85
N PHE A 59 17.24 -7.26 -3.93
CA PHE A 59 16.72 -6.91 -5.24
C PHE A 59 17.19 -7.91 -6.30
N ALA A 60 16.36 -8.12 -7.33
CA ALA A 60 16.82 -8.81 -8.53
C ALA A 60 17.84 -7.95 -9.28
N GLY A 61 18.85 -8.57 -9.91
CA GLY A 61 19.90 -7.84 -10.63
C GLY A 61 19.35 -6.88 -11.71
N ALA A 62 18.24 -7.23 -12.34
CA ALA A 62 17.56 -6.37 -13.33
C ALA A 62 16.97 -5.08 -12.74
N MET A 63 16.75 -5.01 -11.43
CA MET A 63 16.24 -3.82 -10.74
C MET A 63 17.36 -2.85 -10.32
N VAL A 64 18.63 -3.26 -10.38
CA VAL A 64 19.78 -2.42 -9.99
C VAL A 64 19.98 -1.20 -10.91
N PRO A 65 19.91 -1.32 -12.25
CA PRO A 65 20.09 -0.17 -13.13
C PRO A 65 18.80 0.64 -13.33
N ALA A 66 17.69 0.26 -12.70
CA ALA A 66 16.36 0.82 -12.98
C ALA A 66 16.18 2.26 -12.44
N GLY A 67 17.08 2.72 -11.57
CA GLY A 67 17.05 4.06 -10.98
C GLY A 67 16.18 4.12 -9.74
#